data_AF-A0A022QYD6-F1
#
_entry.id   AF-A0A022QYD6-F1
#
_cell.length_a   1.000
_cell.length_b   1.000
_cell.length_c   1.000
_cell.angle_alpha   90.00
_cell.angle_beta   90.00
_cell.angle_gamma   90.00
#
_symmetry.space_group_name_H-M   'P 1'
#
loop_
_entity.id
_entity.type
_entity.pdbx_description
1 polymer ?
#
loop_
_entity_poly.entity_id
_entity_poly.type
_entity_poly.pdbx_seq_one_letter_code
_entity_poly.pdbx_strand_id
1 'polypeptide(L)'
;MFGPSIALAIGAKFVPLRKHGKLPGKVVCECYELEYGKDCLEMHVDAVQAGDKAVVIDDLIATGGTLSAAIKLLESVGAEVVECACVIGLPEVK
;
A
#
# COMPACT_ATOMS: atom_id res chain seq x y z
N MET A 1 -12.30 3.62 -6.70
CA MET A 1 -10.85 3.95 -6.71
C MET A 1 -10.71 5.26 -5.93
N PHE A 2 -10.29 5.20 -4.66
CA PHE A 2 -10.33 6.35 -3.74
C PHE A 2 -9.00 7.11 -3.67
N GLY A 3 -7.87 6.40 -3.73
CA GLY A 3 -6.53 6.97 -3.60
C GLY A 3 -6.22 8.15 -4.54
N PRO A 4 -6.40 8.04 -5.87
CA PRO A 4 -6.07 9.14 -6.80
C PRO A 4 -6.88 10.42 -6.54
N SER A 5 -8.16 10.29 -6.23
CA SER A 5 -9.03 11.44 -5.95
C SER A 5 -8.64 12.15 -4.66
N ILE A 6 -8.28 11.39 -3.61
CA ILE A 6 -7.79 11.94 -2.34
C ILE A 6 -6.44 12.63 -2.54
N ALA A 7 -5.50 11.97 -3.23
CA ALA A 7 -4.18 12.55 -3.53
C ALA A 7 -4.31 13.88 -4.29
N LEU A 8 -5.19 13.94 -5.29
CA LEU A 8 -5.48 15.17 -6.02
C LEU A 8 -6.06 16.26 -5.10
N ALA A 9 -7.00 15.92 -4.22
CA ALA A 9 -7.65 16.87 -3.33
C ALA A 9 -6.69 17.50 -2.30
N ILE A 10 -5.67 16.74 -1.85
CA ILE A 10 -4.68 17.22 -0.87
C ILE A 10 -3.37 17.71 -1.50
N GLY A 11 -3.26 17.69 -2.82
CA GLY A 11 -2.03 18.09 -3.54
C GLY A 11 -0.84 17.15 -3.33
N ALA A 12 -1.10 15.85 -3.08
CA ALA A 12 -0.08 14.84 -2.88
C ALA A 12 0.21 14.02 -4.16
N LYS A 13 1.38 13.37 -4.18
CA LYS A 13 1.71 12.35 -5.18
C LYS A 13 0.83 11.13 -4.98
N PHE A 14 0.32 10.55 -6.08
CA PHE A 14 -0.31 9.24 -6.06
C PHE A 14 0.72 8.16 -6.44
N VAL A 15 0.87 7.15 -5.60
CA VAL A 15 1.76 5.99 -5.85
C VAL A 15 0.93 4.71 -5.79
N PRO A 16 0.78 3.97 -6.90
CA PRO A 16 0.05 2.71 -6.89
C PRO A 16 0.93 1.59 -6.32
N LEU A 17 0.41 0.89 -5.31
CA LEU A 17 0.94 -0.41 -4.91
C LEU A 17 0.13 -1.52 -5.61
N ARG A 18 0.80 -2.50 -6.20
CA ARG A 18 0.15 -3.50 -7.07
C ARG A 18 0.64 -4.90 -6.76
N LYS A 19 -0.17 -5.91 -7.12
CA LYS A 19 0.28 -7.30 -7.08
C LYS A 19 1.44 -7.55 -8.05
N HIS A 20 2.20 -8.61 -7.77
CA HIS A 20 3.35 -9.03 -8.57
C HIS A 20 3.08 -9.02 -10.09
N GLY A 21 3.99 -8.41 -10.85
CA GLY A 21 4.00 -8.41 -12.31
C GLY A 21 2.96 -7.46 -12.94
N LYS A 22 2.35 -6.57 -12.17
CA LYS A 22 1.38 -5.58 -12.68
C LYS A 22 1.98 -4.21 -12.97
N LEU A 23 3.13 -3.89 -12.38
CA LEU A 23 3.87 -2.67 -12.68
C LEU A 23 4.91 -2.95 -13.77
N PRO A 24 5.06 -2.06 -14.78
CA PRO A 24 6.18 -2.17 -15.72
C PRO A 24 7.51 -1.83 -15.03
N GLY A 25 8.64 -2.07 -15.70
CA GLY A 25 9.94 -1.57 -15.23
C GLY A 25 10.44 -2.16 -13.90
N LYS A 26 11.28 -1.40 -13.19
CA LYS A 26 11.90 -1.83 -11.92
C LYS A 26 10.96 -1.53 -10.75
N VAL A 27 10.88 -2.49 -9.82
CA VAL A 27 10.06 -2.43 -8.62
C VAL A 27 10.83 -2.89 -7.39
N VAL A 28 10.44 -2.37 -6.22
CA VAL A 28 10.68 -2.99 -4.90
C VAL A 28 9.44 -3.78 -4.52
N CYS A 29 9.60 -4.81 -3.69
CA CYS A 29 8.51 -5.69 -3.35
C CYS A 29 8.55 -6.18 -1.89
N GLU A 30 7.37 -6.44 -1.33
CA GLU A 30 7.18 -7.00 0.01
C GLU A 30 6.23 -8.20 -0.07
N CYS A 31 6.72 -9.37 0.35
CA CYS A 31 5.96 -10.62 0.35
C CYS A 31 5.24 -10.82 1.68
N TYR A 32 4.00 -11.31 1.64
CA TYR A 32 3.22 -11.64 2.83
C TYR A 32 2.50 -12.98 2.66
N GLU A 33 2.21 -13.62 3.80
CA GLU A 33 1.58 -14.93 3.84
C GLU A 33 0.05 -14.78 3.81
N LEU A 34 -0.59 -15.69 3.08
CA LEU A 34 -2.04 -15.89 3.07
C LEU A 34 -2.35 -17.22 3.75
N GLU A 35 -3.63 -17.47 4.04
CA GLU A 35 -4.09 -18.78 4.54
C GLU A 35 -3.66 -19.93 3.60
N TYR A 36 -3.69 -19.66 2.29
CA TYR A 36 -3.22 -20.57 1.26
C TYR A 36 -2.25 -19.85 0.32
N GLY A 37 -0.97 -19.89 0.65
CA GLY A 37 0.12 -19.42 -0.21
C GLY A 37 0.75 -18.10 0.23
N LYS A 38 1.37 -17.40 -0.72
CA LYS A 38 2.02 -16.11 -0.51
C LYS A 38 1.61 -15.16 -1.63
N ASP A 39 1.47 -13.90 -1.30
CA ASP A 39 1.27 -12.83 -2.29
C ASP A 39 2.33 -11.75 -2.06
N CYS A 40 2.46 -10.84 -3.02
CA CYS A 40 3.51 -9.84 -3.03
C CYS A 40 2.97 -8.50 -3.54
N LEU A 41 3.27 -7.44 -2.77
CA LEU A 41 2.99 -6.06 -3.12
C LEU A 41 4.24 -5.43 -3.74
N GLU A 42 4.06 -4.72 -4.85
CA GLU A 42 5.11 -4.07 -5.63
C GLU A 42 4.86 -2.56 -5.70
N MET A 43 5.97 -1.82 -5.71
CA MET A 43 6.03 -0.37 -5.93
C MET A 43 7.19 -0.07 -6.86
N HIS A 44 7.03 0.90 -7.77
CA HIS A 44 8.15 1.34 -8.60
C HIS A 44 9.33 1.85 -7.76
N VAL A 45 10.55 1.52 -8.18
CA VAL A 45 11.76 2.17 -7.64
C VAL A 45 11.62 3.68 -7.83
N ASP A 46 12.06 4.46 -6.84
CA ASP A 46 12.03 5.93 -6.83
C ASP A 46 10.61 6.56 -6.83
N ALA A 47 9.56 5.75 -6.70
CA ALA A 47 8.20 6.27 -6.53
C ALA A 47 8.01 6.96 -5.17
N VAL A 48 8.81 6.61 -4.18
CA VAL A 48 8.80 7.18 -2.82
C VAL A 48 10.26 7.37 -2.38
N GLN A 49 10.53 8.45 -1.66
CA GLN A 49 11.85 8.80 -1.15
C GLN A 49 11.89 8.70 0.37
N ALA A 50 13.08 8.49 0.93
CA ALA A 50 13.27 8.50 2.37
C ALA A 50 12.83 9.85 2.97
N GLY A 51 12.05 9.80 4.06
CA GLY A 51 11.46 10.97 4.70
C GLY A 51 10.11 11.42 4.12
N ASP A 52 9.64 10.81 3.02
CA ASP A 52 8.27 11.04 2.55
C ASP A 52 7.26 10.58 3.61
N LYS A 53 6.19 11.37 3.79
CA LYS A 53 5.05 10.99 4.62
C LYS A 53 3.95 10.40 3.75
N ALA A 54 3.53 9.19 4.07
CA ALA A 54 2.58 8.43 3.26
C ALA A 54 1.28 8.18 4.01
N VAL A 55 0.15 8.28 3.29
CA VAL A 55 -1.16 7.80 3.72
C VAL A 55 -1.54 6.63 2.83
N VAL A 56 -1.80 5.47 3.40
CA VAL A 56 -2.25 4.28 2.66
C VAL A 56 -3.77 4.28 2.59
N ILE A 57 -4.32 4.20 1.38
CA ILE A 57 -5.77 4.18 1.15
C ILE A 57 -6.18 2.86 0.51
N ASP A 58 -7.17 2.18 1.09
CA ASP A 58 -7.81 1.00 0.51
C ASP A 58 -9.34 1.15 0.51
N ASP A 59 -10.05 0.32 -0.26
CA ASP A 59 -11.52 0.33 -0.24
C ASP A 59 -12.09 -0.42 0.97
N LEU A 60 -11.56 -1.59 1.26
CA LEU A 60 -12.04 -2.47 2.31
C LEU A 60 -10.89 -3.12 3.09
N ILE A 61 -10.99 -3.10 4.42
CA ILE A 61 -10.11 -3.88 5.30
C ILE A 61 -10.87 -5.06 5.91
N ALA A 62 -10.30 -6.26 5.75
CA ALA A 62 -10.74 -7.50 6.39
C ALA A 62 -9.75 -7.95 7.48
N THR A 63 -8.64 -8.59 7.10
CA THR A 63 -7.60 -9.06 8.04
C THR A 63 -6.47 -8.05 8.26
N GLY A 64 -6.40 -7.01 7.43
CA GLY A 64 -5.32 -6.01 7.46
C GLY A 64 -4.00 -6.47 6.84
N GLY A 65 -3.89 -7.70 6.33
CA GLY A 65 -2.64 -8.23 5.77
C GLY A 65 -2.07 -7.37 4.62
N THR A 66 -2.92 -6.92 3.70
CA THR A 66 -2.53 -6.07 2.58
C THR A 66 -2.03 -4.70 3.03
N LEU A 67 -2.68 -4.07 4.01
CA LEU A 67 -2.22 -2.80 4.58
C LEU A 67 -0.89 -2.96 5.32
N SER A 68 -0.73 -4.05 6.08
CA SER A 68 0.52 -4.33 6.79
C SER A 68 1.70 -4.53 5.82
N ALA A 69 1.48 -5.23 4.70
CA ALA A 69 2.47 -5.37 3.64
C ALA A 69 2.77 -4.03 2.94
N ALA A 70 1.75 -3.18 2.72
CA ALA A 70 1.94 -1.84 2.17
C ALA A 70 2.79 -0.95 3.09
N ILE A 71 2.55 -0.99 4.41
CA ILE A 71 3.34 -0.25 5.41
C ILE A 71 4.81 -0.68 5.34
N LYS A 72 5.07 -1.98 5.44
CA LYS A 72 6.44 -2.53 5.39
C LYS A 72 7.16 -2.15 4.09
N LEU A 73 6.47 -2.20 2.95
CA LEU A 73 7.04 -1.82 1.66
C LEU A 73 7.46 -0.34 1.65
N LEU A 74 6.63 0.56 2.17
CA LEU A 74 6.93 2.00 2.26
C LEU A 74 8.07 2.28 3.25
N GLU A 75 8.02 1.66 4.43
CA GLU A 75 9.07 1.80 5.45
C GLU A 75 10.42 1.23 4.97
N SER A 76 10.41 0.17 4.15
CA SER A 76 11.65 -0.41 3.58
C SER A 76 12.43 0.56 2.70
N VAL A 77 11.78 1.59 2.15
CA VAL A 77 12.41 2.67 1.37
C VAL A 77 12.58 3.97 2.19
N GLY A 78 12.33 3.91 3.50
CA GLY A 78 12.54 5.02 4.43
C GLY A 78 11.40 6.03 4.52
N ALA A 79 10.20 5.71 4.02
CA ALA A 79 9.03 6.56 4.20
C ALA A 79 8.38 6.37 5.58
N GLU A 80 7.72 7.41 6.07
CA GLU A 80 6.92 7.39 7.29
C GLU A 80 5.44 7.20 6.91
N VAL A 81 4.83 6.07 7.27
CA VAL A 81 3.39 5.89 7.10
C VAL A 81 2.67 6.57 8.25
N VAL A 82 2.01 7.70 7.97
CA VAL A 82 1.36 8.52 8.99
C VAL A 82 -0.07 8.10 9.27
N GLU A 83 -0.74 7.43 8.33
CA GLU A 83 -2.14 7.01 8.46
C GLU A 83 -2.48 5.89 7.45
N CYS A 84 -3.41 5.01 7.83
CA CYS A 84 -4.06 4.06 6.93
C CYS A 84 -5.57 4.28 6.98
N ALA A 85 -6.23 4.50 5.84
CA ALA A 85 -7.67 4.72 5.79
C ALA A 85 -8.35 3.74 4.83
N CYS A 86 -9.50 3.23 5.26
CA CYS A 86 -10.38 2.38 4.46
C CYS A 86 -11.79 2.94 4.47
N VAL A 87 -12.52 2.75 3.37
CA VAL A 87 -13.92 3.17 3.28
C VAL A 87 -14.82 2.21 4.07
N ILE A 88 -14.49 0.93 4.05
CA ILE A 88 -15.24 -0.13 4.75
C ILE A 88 -14.28 -0.91 5.63
N GLY A 89 -14.61 -1.03 6.92
CA GLY A 89 -14.00 -1.99 7.83
C GLY A 89 -14.96 -3.13 8.09
N LEU A 90 -14.51 -4.38 7.88
CA LEU A 90 -15.25 -5.55 8.32
C LEU A 90 -14.88 -5.85 9.78
N PRO A 91 -15.79 -5.64 10.75
CA PRO A 91 -15.56 -6.13 12.11
C PRO A 91 -15.44 -7.66 12.06
N GLU A 92 -14.60 -8.22 12.93
CA GLU A 92 -14.21 -9.65 12.98
C GLU A 92 -15.28 -10.59 12.43
N VAL A 93 -14.97 -11.25 11.31
CA VAL A 93 -15.74 -12.40 10.84
C VAL A 93 -15.29 -13.57 11.70
N LYS A 94 -16.07 -13.89 12.74
CA LYS A 94 -15.89 -15.14 13.51
C LYS A 94 -16.03 -16.36 12.62
#